data_AF-A0A835MFU1-F1
#
_entry.id   AF-A0A835MFU1-F1
#
_cell.length_a   1.000
_cell.length_b   1.000
_cell.length_c   1.000
_cell.angle_alpha   90.00
_cell.angle_beta   90.00
_cell.angle_gamma   90.00
#
_symmetry.space_group_name_H-M   'P 1'
#
loop_
_entity.id
_entity.type
_entity.pdbx_description
1 polymer ?
#
loop_
_entity_poly.entity_id
_entity_poly.type
_entity_poly.pdbx_seq_one_letter_code
_entity_poly.pdbx_strand_id
1 'polypeptide(L)'
;MPKAWFLGWVLVTDIALASQKALTGYLSGSIAIIADAVHSVSDVVLSGVALWSFKVARAPKDKEHPYGHGKFDTLGALGISSMLLLTVGGIVWHAMDILLVRITLSEAMR
;
A
#
# COMPACT_ATOMS: atom_id res chain seq x y z
N MET A 1 -23.28 3.18 0.22
CA MET A 1 -22.35 2.05 0.06
C MET A 1 -21.63 2.20 -1.28
N PRO A 2 -20.29 2.22 -1.32
CA PRO A 2 -19.55 2.32 -2.57
C PRO A 2 -19.95 1.16 -3.49
N LYS A 3 -20.17 1.49 -4.76
CA LYS A 3 -20.61 0.54 -5.77
C LYS A 3 -19.39 -0.28 -6.18
N ALA A 4 -19.54 -1.60 -6.35
CA ALA A 4 -18.43 -2.53 -6.63
C ALA A 4 -17.53 -2.11 -7.82
N TRP A 5 -18.09 -1.38 -8.79
CA TRP A 5 -17.33 -0.85 -9.91
C TRP A 5 -16.27 0.18 -9.48
N PHE A 6 -16.50 0.95 -8.41
CA PHE A 6 -15.55 1.96 -7.93
C PHE A 6 -14.20 1.34 -7.52
N LEU A 7 -14.22 0.20 -6.82
CA LEU A 7 -12.99 -0.51 -6.44
C LEU A 7 -12.23 -1.05 -7.66
N GLY A 8 -12.94 -1.45 -8.71
CA GLY A 8 -12.33 -1.85 -9.97
C GLY A 8 -11.62 -0.69 -10.67
N TRP A 9 -12.21 0.51 -10.65
CA TRP A 9 -11.57 1.70 -11.20
C TRP A 9 -10.31 2.09 -10.44
N VAL A 10 -10.31 2.00 -9.11
CA VAL A 10 -9.12 2.27 -8.27
C VAL A 10 -7.96 1.36 -8.67
N LEU A 11 -8.21 0.06 -8.80
CA LEU A 11 -7.17 -0.89 -9.20
C LEU A 11 -6.58 -0.56 -10.57
N VAL A 12 -7.43 -0.18 -11.54
CA VAL A 12 -6.98 0.21 -12.89
C VAL A 12 -6.12 1.47 -12.83
N THR A 13 -6.49 2.46 -12.02
CA THR A 13 -5.70 3.70 -11.86
C THR A 13 -4.36 3.43 -11.19
N ASP A 14 -4.31 2.56 -10.17
CA ASP A 14 -3.05 2.21 -9.50
C ASP A 14 -2.09 1.50 -10.45
N ILE A 15 -2.59 0.57 -11.27
CA ILE A 15 -1.78 -0.15 -12.27
C ILE A 15 -1.24 0.83 -13.33
N ALA A 16 -2.08 1.74 -13.81
CA ALA A 16 -1.69 2.75 -14.78
C ALA A 16 -0.61 3.69 -14.21
N LEU A 17 -0.79 4.16 -12.97
CA LEU A 17 0.17 5.01 -12.28
C LEU A 17 1.50 4.30 -12.02
N ALA A 18 1.47 3.07 -11.51
CA ALA A 18 2.68 2.27 -11.27
C ALA A 18 3.47 2.05 -12.57
N SER A 19 2.77 1.73 -13.67
CA SER A 19 3.39 1.55 -14.99
C SER A 19 4.03 2.84 -15.51
N GLN A 20 3.33 3.96 -15.38
CA GLN A 20 3.82 5.26 -15.81
C GLN A 20 5.03 5.70 -14.98
N LYS A 21 5.01 5.53 -13.65
CA LYS A 21 6.14 5.84 -12.76
C LYS A 21 7.34 4.95 -13.05
N ALA A 22 7.14 3.66 -13.31
CA ALA A 22 8.22 2.74 -13.67
C ALA A 22 8.90 3.16 -15.00
N LEU A 23 8.10 3.49 -16.02
CA LEU A 23 8.63 3.97 -17.30
C LEU A 23 9.35 5.31 -17.16
N THR A 24 8.74 6.27 -16.46
CA THR A 24 9.32 7.61 -16.26
C THR A 24 10.57 7.56 -15.38
N GLY A 25 10.59 6.68 -14.37
CA GLY A 25 11.74 6.45 -13.51
C GLY A 25 12.93 5.85 -14.26
N TYR A 26 12.66 4.89 -15.17
CA TYR A 26 13.68 4.33 -16.03
C TYR A 26 14.24 5.36 -17.02
N LEU A 27 13.36 6.11 -17.70
CA LEU A 27 13.77 7.14 -18.67
C LEU A 27 14.52 8.31 -18.01
N SER A 28 14.11 8.72 -16.82
CA SER A 28 14.70 9.86 -16.12
C SER A 28 15.96 9.48 -15.32
N GLY A 29 16.25 8.19 -15.10
CA GLY A 29 17.36 7.72 -14.27
C GLY A 29 17.28 8.12 -12.80
N SER A 30 16.10 8.51 -12.31
CA SER A 30 15.92 9.06 -10.96
C SER A 30 15.59 7.98 -9.94
N ILE A 31 16.50 7.78 -8.98
CA ILE A 31 16.30 6.85 -7.86
C ILE A 31 15.04 7.23 -7.06
N ALA A 32 14.72 8.52 -6.93
CA ALA A 32 13.53 8.98 -6.24
C ALA A 32 12.23 8.54 -6.93
N ILE A 33 12.18 8.62 -8.26
CA ILE A 33 10.99 8.20 -9.04
C ILE A 33 10.88 6.67 -9.04
N ILE A 34 12.00 5.95 -9.08
CA ILE A 34 12.01 4.49 -8.98
C ILE A 34 11.49 4.05 -7.60
N ALA A 35 11.91 4.71 -6.51
CA ALA A 35 11.39 4.44 -5.17
C ALA A 35 9.88 4.69 -5.08
N ASP A 36 9.40 5.77 -5.70
CA ASP A 36 7.97 6.08 -5.78
C ASP A 36 7.19 5.10 -6.68
N ALA A 37 7.82 4.55 -7.71
CA ALA A 37 7.25 3.47 -8.53
C ALA A 37 7.07 2.19 -7.72
N VAL A 38 8.05 1.82 -6.89
CA VAL A 38 7.95 0.67 -5.96
C VAL A 38 6.83 0.88 -4.95
N HIS A 39 6.67 2.10 -4.43
CA HIS A 39 5.56 2.43 -3.54
C HIS A 39 4.20 2.20 -4.22
N SER A 40 4.03 2.66 -5.46
CA SER A 40 2.80 2.44 -6.22
C SER A 40 2.51 0.97 -6.56
N VAL A 41 3.51 0.08 -6.57
CA VAL A 41 3.26 -1.37 -6.67
C VAL A 41 2.56 -1.88 -5.41
N SER A 42 2.95 -1.41 -4.23
CA SER A 42 2.26 -1.76 -2.98
C SER A 42 0.81 -1.29 -3.00
N ASP A 43 0.53 -0.11 -3.55
CA ASP A 43 -0.84 0.40 -3.69
C ASP A 43 -1.71 -0.52 -4.57
N VAL A 44 -1.18 -1.02 -5.70
CA VAL A 44 -1.87 -2.01 -6.56
C VAL A 44 -2.22 -3.29 -5.78
N VAL A 45 -1.28 -3.77 -4.94
CA VAL A 45 -1.52 -4.97 -4.12
C VAL A 45 -2.61 -4.70 -3.09
N LEU A 46 -2.55 -3.56 -2.40
CA LEU A 46 -3.52 -3.18 -1.36
C LEU A 46 -4.92 -2.97 -1.95
N SER A 47 -5.05 -2.31 -3.10
CA SER A 47 -6.34 -2.14 -3.78
C SER A 47 -6.88 -3.46 -4.34
N GLY A 48 -6.02 -4.37 -4.78
CA GLY A 48 -6.38 -5.74 -5.13
C GLY A 48 -6.92 -6.53 -3.92
N VAL A 49 -6.25 -6.45 -2.77
CA VAL A 49 -6.71 -7.06 -1.51
C VAL A 49 -8.04 -6.46 -1.06
N ALA A 50 -8.23 -5.14 -1.19
CA ALA A 50 -9.49 -4.48 -0.88
C ALA A 50 -10.63 -5.00 -1.77
N LEU A 51 -10.40 -5.13 -3.08
CA LEU A 51 -11.38 -5.67 -4.02
C LEU A 51 -11.73 -7.13 -3.70
N TRP A 52 -10.71 -7.95 -3.36
CA TRP A 52 -10.91 -9.33 -2.95
C TRP A 52 -11.72 -9.42 -1.67
N SER A 53 -11.32 -8.70 -0.63
CA SER A 53 -11.99 -8.65 0.67
C SER A 53 -13.46 -8.23 0.52
N PHE A 54 -13.73 -7.22 -0.30
CA PHE A 54 -15.09 -6.78 -0.61
C PHE A 54 -15.91 -7.86 -1.33
N LYS A 55 -15.30 -8.59 -2.27
CA LYS A 55 -15.97 -9.67 -3.01
C LYS A 55 -16.30 -10.85 -2.09
N VAL A 56 -15.37 -11.23 -1.22
CA VAL A 56 -15.59 -12.29 -0.21
C VAL A 56 -16.62 -11.86 0.83
N ALA A 57 -16.60 -10.60 1.27
CA ALA A 57 -17.56 -10.09 2.25
C ALA A 57 -19.01 -10.13 1.75
N ARG A 58 -19.19 -10.07 0.42
CA ARG A 58 -20.49 -10.17 -0.27
C ARG A 58 -20.87 -11.58 -0.69
N ALA A 59 -20.03 -12.58 -0.42
CA ALA A 59 -20.36 -13.97 -0.71
C ALA A 59 -21.64 -14.39 0.05
N PRO A 60 -22.53 -15.18 -0.58
CA PRO A 60 -23.75 -15.65 0.06
C PRO A 60 -23.41 -16.51 1.29
N LYS A 61 -24.35 -16.60 2.23
CA LYS A 61 -24.18 -17.40 3.45
C LYS A 61 -23.95 -18.87 3.08
N ASP A 62 -22.90 -19.47 3.63
CA ASP A 62 -22.62 -20.91 3.52
C ASP A 62 -22.96 -21.63 4.85
N LYS A 63 -22.74 -22.95 4.89
CA LYS A 63 -22.96 -23.76 6.10
C LYS A 63 -21.89 -23.53 7.18
N GLU A 64 -20.71 -23.02 6.82
CA GLU A 64 -19.60 -22.76 7.73
C GLU A 64 -19.69 -21.37 8.40
N HIS A 65 -20.46 -20.45 7.82
CA HIS A 65 -20.66 -19.07 8.25
C HIS A 65 -22.17 -18.71 8.31
N PRO A 66 -22.91 -19.17 9.34
CA PRO A 66 -24.35 -18.91 9.51
C PRO A 66 -24.70 -17.42 9.61
N TYR A 67 -23.76 -16.61 10.14
CA TYR A 67 -23.88 -15.16 10.29
C TYR A 67 -23.46 -14.38 9.04
N GLY A 68 -22.89 -15.04 8.01
CA GLY A 68 -22.44 -14.46 6.76
C GLY A 68 -21.00 -13.92 6.78
N HIS A 69 -20.51 -13.54 5.60
CA HIS A 69 -19.12 -13.14 5.36
C HIS A 69 -18.84 -11.64 5.61
N GLY A 70 -19.79 -10.87 6.16
CA GLY A 70 -19.65 -9.42 6.28
C GLY A 70 -18.40 -8.94 7.05
N LYS A 71 -17.84 -9.75 7.96
CA LYS A 71 -16.63 -9.42 8.73
C LYS A 71 -15.34 -9.47 7.91
N PHE A 72 -15.35 -10.10 6.73
CA PHE A 72 -14.18 -10.19 5.87
C PHE A 72 -13.74 -8.84 5.33
N ASP A 73 -14.67 -7.88 5.18
CA ASP A 73 -14.37 -6.50 4.80
C ASP A 73 -13.52 -5.80 5.87
N THR A 74 -13.91 -5.95 7.13
CA THR A 74 -13.17 -5.41 8.28
C THR A 74 -11.80 -6.08 8.43
N LEU A 75 -11.70 -7.39 8.21
CA LEU A 75 -10.40 -8.10 8.23
C LEU A 75 -9.47 -7.65 7.09
N GLY A 76 -10.01 -7.40 5.89
CA GLY A 76 -9.24 -6.83 4.79
C GLY A 76 -8.73 -5.42 5.11
N ALA A 77 -9.60 -4.57 5.67
CA ALA A 77 -9.23 -3.22 6.10
C ALA A 77 -8.16 -3.23 7.21
N LEU A 78 -8.24 -4.18 8.15
CA LEU A 78 -7.21 -4.39 9.18
C LEU A 78 -5.88 -4.86 8.58
N GLY A 79 -5.90 -5.73 7.58
CA GLY A 79 -4.69 -6.16 6.87
C GLY A 79 -4.00 -5.00 6.15
N ILE A 80 -4.78 -4.19 5.42
CA ILE A 80 -4.28 -3.00 4.70
C ILE A 80 -3.68 -1.99 5.67
N SER A 81 -4.40 -1.65 6.75
CA SER A 81 -3.91 -0.69 7.75
C SER A 81 -2.67 -1.18 8.50
N SER A 82 -2.59 -2.48 8.77
CA SER A 82 -1.41 -3.08 9.39
C SER A 82 -0.18 -3.01 8.49
N MET A 83 -0.32 -3.33 7.19
CA MET A 83 0.75 -3.15 6.20
C MET A 83 1.20 -1.69 6.10
N LEU A 84 0.25 -0.74 6.13
CA LEU A 84 0.56 0.69 6.09
C LEU A 84 1.36 1.12 7.33
N LEU A 85 0.96 0.69 8.53
CA LEU A 85 1.67 0.99 9.77
C LEU A 85 3.10 0.44 9.77
N LEU A 86 3.29 -0.79 9.29
CA LEU A 86 4.61 -1.41 9.17
C LEU A 86 5.50 -0.63 8.20
N THR A 87 4.96 -0.22 7.05
CA THR A 87 5.69 0.55 6.03
C THR A 87 6.11 1.91 6.58
N VAL A 88 5.19 2.66 7.19
CA VAL A 88 5.51 3.96 7.79
C VAL A 88 6.50 3.81 8.94
N GLY A 89 6.33 2.81 9.80
CA GLY A 89 7.29 2.52 10.88
C GLY A 89 8.70 2.28 10.37
N GLY A 90 8.86 1.51 9.30
CA GLY A 90 10.16 1.27 8.65
C GLY A 90 10.78 2.54 8.07
N ILE A 91 9.97 3.38 7.41
CA ILE A 91 10.45 4.67 6.86
C ILE A 91 10.91 5.60 7.98
N VAL A 92 10.12 5.73 9.06
CA VAL A 92 10.47 6.57 10.22
C VAL A 92 11.77 6.10 10.86
N TRP A 93 11.92 4.79 11.07
CA TRP A 93 13.14 4.22 11.63
C TRP A 93 14.37 4.59 10.79
N HIS A 94 14.29 4.37 9.48
CA HIS A 94 15.38 4.68 8.56
C HIS A 94 15.71 6.18 8.53
N ALA A 95 14.68 7.04 8.56
CA ALA A 95 14.86 8.48 8.63
C ALA A 95 15.54 8.92 9.94
N MET A 96 15.18 8.31 11.07
CA MET A 96 15.82 8.59 12.37
C MET A 96 17.31 8.22 12.36
N ASP A 97 17.66 7.05 11.83
CA ASP A 97 19.06 6.61 11.73
C ASP A 97 19.89 7.58 10.89
N ILE A 98 19.36 8.03 9.74
CA ILE A 98 20.02 9.04 8.90
C ILE A 98 20.25 10.35 9.67
N LEU A 99 19.25 10.82 10.41
CA LEU A 99 19.34 12.07 11.17
C LEU A 99 20.37 11.98 12.30
N LEU A 100 20.36 10.90 13.08
CA LEU A 100 21.30 10.70 14.18
C LEU A 100 22.74 10.66 13.67
N VAL A 101 23.01 9.90 12.60
CA VAL A 101 24.33 9.85 11.96
C VAL A 101 24.79 11.25 11.51
N ARG A 102 23.90 12.03 10.88
CA ARG A 102 24.23 13.37 10.40
C ARG A 102 24.55 14.36 11.52
N ILE A 103 23.84 14.28 12.64
CA ILE A 103 24.07 15.15 13.81
C ILE A 103 25.42 14.82 14.46
N THR A 104 25.72 13.54 14.70
CA THR A 104 26.99 13.13 15.31
C THR A 104 28.20 13.53 14.45
N LEU A 105 28.10 13.41 13.13
CA LEU A 105 29.16 13.85 12.21
C LEU A 105 29.35 15.38 12.19
N SER A 106 28.27 16.15 12.42
CA SER A 106 28.34 17.62 12.53
C SER A 106 29.04 18.09 13.79
N GLU A 107 28.94 17.36 14.90
CA GLU A 107 29.65 17.69 16.14
C GLU A 107 31.12 17.26 16.08
N ALA A 108 31.44 16.15 15.38
CA ALA A 108 32.81 15.65 15.25
C ALA A 108 33.71 16.47 14.31
N MET A 109 33.13 17.30 13.42
CA MET A 109 33.88 18.20 12.52
C MET A 109 33.99 19.65 13.03
N ARG A 110 33.48 19.94 14.23
CA ARG A 110 33.73 21.21 14.95
C ARG A 110 34.86 21.05 15.94
#